data_AF-A0A2B7WXA3-F1
#
_entry.id   AF-A0A2B7WXA3-F1
#
_cell.length_a   1.000
_cell.length_b   1.000
_cell.length_c   1.000
_cell.angle_alpha   90.00
_cell.angle_beta   90.00
_cell.angle_gamma   90.00
#
_symmetry.space_group_name_H-M   'P 1'
#
loop_
_entity.id
_entity.type
_entity.pdbx_description
1 polymer ?
#
loop_
_entity_poly.entity_id
_entity_poly.type
_entity_poly.pdbx_seq_one_letter_code
_entity_poly.pdbx_strand_id
1 'polypeptide(L)'
;MARSIFFSRNRFCMGPWPFETPDYRLSLLDFLGDPLQNLRSIRFNFPELNRDLLLPGQSGTVGWDRTITLISQSIPLSVLTLVIDLTGDVFFNPRTPEQDDQRDADKWTVNQRAVRPLVRLSGLKDLFIHIAYPRGDENLHIRSHQEQLLEQMVMGDGYNSSSRGKTPLI
;
A
#
# COMPACT_ATOMS: atom_id res chain seq x y z
N MET A 1 11.83 -7.30 -26.64
CA MET A 1 11.35 -5.93 -26.89
C MET A 1 9.88 -5.71 -26.51
N ALA A 2 8.94 -6.58 -26.91
CA ALA A 2 7.53 -6.42 -26.53
C ALA A 2 7.27 -6.51 -25.01
N ARG A 3 7.90 -7.46 -24.30
CA ARG A 3 7.76 -7.61 -22.84
C ARG A 3 8.27 -6.40 -22.06
N SER A 4 9.44 -5.85 -22.40
CA SER A 4 9.96 -4.65 -21.73
C SER A 4 9.05 -3.43 -21.90
N ILE A 5 8.41 -3.29 -23.08
CA ILE A 5 7.40 -2.24 -23.32
C ILE A 5 6.17 -2.48 -22.46
N PHE A 6 5.70 -3.73 -22.35
CA PHE A 6 4.57 -4.08 -21.50
C PHE A 6 4.83 -3.69 -20.04
N PHE A 7 5.95 -4.12 -19.45
CA PHE A 7 6.26 -3.81 -18.04
C PHE A 7 6.51 -2.32 -17.77
N SER A 8 7.02 -1.58 -18.74
CA SER A 8 7.28 -0.14 -18.58
C SER A 8 6.07 0.76 -18.79
N ARG A 9 5.05 0.29 -19.52
CA ARG A 9 3.85 1.09 -19.85
C ARG A 9 2.62 0.71 -19.04
N ASN A 10 2.59 -0.45 -18.40
CA ASN A 10 1.44 -0.92 -17.65
C ASN A 10 1.57 -0.67 -16.15
N ARG A 11 0.43 -0.49 -15.49
CA ARG A 11 0.29 -0.48 -14.04
C ARG A 11 -0.07 -1.89 -13.57
N PHE A 12 0.66 -2.40 -12.60
CA PHE A 12 0.42 -3.73 -12.05
C PHE A 12 -0.32 -3.61 -10.73
N CYS A 13 -1.53 -4.17 -10.66
CA CYS A 13 -2.32 -4.22 -9.43
C CYS A 13 -2.11 -5.57 -8.75
N MET A 14 -1.69 -5.55 -7.50
CA MET A 14 -1.53 -6.70 -6.62
C MET A 14 -2.64 -6.62 -5.58
N GLY A 15 -3.63 -7.51 -5.68
CA GLY A 15 -4.78 -7.55 -4.77
C GLY A 15 -4.51 -8.40 -3.53
N PRO A 16 -5.41 -8.33 -2.53
CA PRO A 16 -5.31 -9.21 -1.38
C PRO A 16 -5.52 -10.66 -1.80
N TRP A 17 -4.60 -11.49 -1.31
CA TRP A 17 -4.73 -12.93 -1.22
C TRP A 17 -6.14 -13.31 -0.72
N PRO A 18 -6.87 -14.25 -1.35
CA PRO A 18 -7.97 -14.88 -0.63
C PRO A 18 -7.34 -15.66 0.53
N PHE A 19 -7.66 -15.27 1.77
CA PHE A 19 -7.19 -15.92 3.00
C PHE A 19 -7.69 -17.38 3.17
N GLU A 20 -8.25 -18.01 2.14
CA GLU A 20 -8.97 -19.29 2.24
C GLU A 20 -8.36 -20.46 1.45
N THR A 21 -7.30 -20.28 0.65
CA THR A 21 -6.68 -21.43 -0.05
C THR A 21 -5.15 -21.45 0.09
N PRO A 22 -4.55 -22.60 0.46
CA PRO A 22 -3.09 -22.72 0.67
C PRO A 22 -2.22 -22.51 -0.58
N ASP A 23 -2.80 -22.60 -1.79
CA ASP A 23 -2.04 -22.92 -3.01
C ASP A 23 -2.03 -21.86 -4.13
N TYR A 24 -2.61 -20.68 -3.94
CA TYR A 24 -2.52 -19.60 -4.94
C TYR A 24 -1.59 -18.49 -4.46
N ARG A 25 -0.30 -18.74 -4.60
CA ARG A 25 0.74 -17.70 -4.64
C ARG A 25 0.59 -16.98 -5.99
N LEU A 26 0.15 -15.72 -5.96
CA LEU A 26 0.62 -14.74 -6.94
C LEU A 26 1.59 -13.83 -6.18
N SER A 27 2.69 -14.44 -5.80
CA SER A 27 3.86 -13.75 -5.34
C SER A 27 4.40 -12.89 -6.49
N LEU A 28 5.00 -11.76 -6.17
CA LEU A 28 5.96 -11.10 -7.08
C LEU A 28 7.00 -12.12 -7.60
N LEU A 29 7.22 -13.21 -6.84
CA LEU A 29 8.01 -14.38 -7.23
C LEU A 29 7.45 -15.13 -8.45
N ASP A 30 6.14 -15.18 -8.66
CA ASP A 30 5.53 -15.86 -9.82
C ASP A 30 5.71 -15.04 -11.12
N PHE A 31 6.12 -13.77 -10.99
CA PHE A 31 6.60 -12.91 -12.08
C PHE A 31 8.12 -12.98 -12.31
N LEU A 32 8.89 -13.81 -11.57
CA LEU A 32 10.37 -13.87 -11.63
C LEU A 32 10.98 -14.39 -12.94
N GLY A 33 10.18 -14.64 -13.97
CA GLY A 33 10.67 -14.90 -15.33
C GLY A 33 10.82 -13.64 -16.20
N ASP A 34 10.26 -12.50 -15.78
CA ASP A 34 10.13 -11.29 -16.59
C ASP A 34 11.01 -10.14 -16.09
N PRO A 35 11.32 -9.12 -16.92
CA PRO A 35 12.30 -8.10 -16.54
C PRO A 35 11.66 -7.10 -15.57
N LEU A 36 11.58 -7.47 -14.28
CA LEU A 36 11.12 -6.63 -13.17
C LEU A 36 11.82 -5.27 -13.14
N GLN A 37 13.05 -5.19 -13.66
CA GLN A 37 13.79 -3.94 -13.89
C GLN A 37 13.05 -2.90 -14.76
N ASN A 38 12.08 -3.33 -15.56
CA ASN A 38 11.26 -2.47 -16.40
C ASN A 38 9.95 -2.05 -15.73
N LEU A 39 9.63 -2.55 -14.54
CA LEU A 39 8.46 -2.11 -13.79
C LEU A 39 8.60 -0.61 -13.48
N ARG A 40 7.50 0.12 -13.72
CA ARG A 40 7.41 1.56 -13.45
C ARG A 40 6.25 1.90 -12.53
N SER A 41 5.25 1.03 -12.39
CA SER A 41 4.13 1.28 -11.48
C SER A 41 3.57 -0.01 -10.90
N ILE A 42 3.50 -0.06 -9.57
CA ILE A 42 2.86 -1.14 -8.81
C ILE A 42 1.82 -0.52 -7.88
N ARG A 43 0.64 -1.14 -7.80
CA ARG A 43 -0.40 -0.83 -6.83
C ARG A 43 -0.66 -2.06 -5.97
N PHE A 44 -0.54 -1.93 -4.64
CA PHE A 44 -0.97 -2.95 -3.69
C PHE A 44 -2.33 -2.56 -3.13
N ASN A 45 -3.35 -3.41 -3.35
CA ASN A 45 -4.64 -3.28 -2.68
C ASN A 45 -4.62 -4.18 -1.45
N PHE A 46 -4.79 -3.57 -0.29
CA PHE A 46 -4.87 -4.29 0.96
C PHE A 46 -6.29 -4.83 1.18
N PRO A 47 -6.41 -5.96 1.89
CA PRO A 47 -7.71 -6.48 2.31
C PRO A 47 -8.32 -5.55 3.36
N GLU A 48 -9.47 -5.95 3.89
CA GLU A 48 -10.04 -5.32 5.08
C GLU A 48 -8.99 -5.15 6.18
N LEU A 49 -8.83 -3.90 6.63
CA LEU A 49 -7.89 -3.58 7.70
C LEU A 49 -8.52 -3.88 9.05
N ASN A 50 -8.26 -5.07 9.58
CA ASN A 50 -8.50 -5.37 10.98
C ASN A 50 -7.26 -5.06 11.84
N ARG A 51 -7.46 -4.82 13.13
CA ARG A 51 -6.39 -4.52 14.12
C ARG A 51 -5.23 -5.53 14.14
N ASP A 52 -5.53 -6.78 13.79
CA ASP A 52 -4.60 -7.90 13.87
C ASP A 52 -3.82 -8.10 12.56
N LEU A 53 -4.12 -7.32 11.52
CA LEU A 53 -3.45 -7.36 10.23
C LEU A 53 -1.98 -6.94 10.37
N LEU A 54 -1.09 -7.72 9.76
CA LEU A 54 0.37 -7.51 9.74
C LEU A 54 1.03 -7.48 11.14
N LEU A 55 0.47 -8.13 12.17
CA LEU A 55 1.16 -8.20 13.46
C LEU A 55 2.52 -8.91 13.35
N PRO A 56 3.52 -8.54 14.18
CA PRO A 56 4.84 -9.18 14.15
C PRO A 56 4.77 -10.71 14.25
N GLY A 57 5.54 -11.39 13.40
CA GLY A 57 5.61 -12.86 13.38
C GLY A 57 4.47 -13.57 12.63
N GLN A 58 3.42 -12.86 12.21
CA GLN A 58 2.38 -13.45 11.37
C GLN A 58 2.86 -13.68 9.92
N SER A 59 2.26 -14.68 9.26
CA SER A 59 2.57 -15.04 7.88
C SER A 59 2.38 -13.87 6.90
N GLY A 60 1.32 -13.07 7.08
CA GLY A 60 1.07 -11.87 6.28
C GLY A 60 2.21 -10.85 6.38
N THR A 61 2.72 -10.62 7.60
CA THR A 61 3.84 -9.71 7.87
C THR A 61 5.12 -10.20 7.21
N VAL A 62 5.44 -11.48 7.37
CA VAL A 62 6.61 -12.10 6.74
C VAL A 62 6.51 -12.04 5.21
N GLY A 63 5.32 -12.27 4.65
CA GLY A 63 5.06 -12.16 3.22
C GLY A 63 5.23 -10.74 2.70
N TRP A 64 4.71 -9.76 3.45
CA TRP A 64 4.87 -8.35 3.14
C TRP A 64 6.34 -7.93 3.18
N ASP A 65 7.06 -8.30 4.24
CA ASP A 65 8.49 -8.00 4.37
C ASP A 65 9.32 -8.59 3.23
N ARG A 66 9.05 -9.84 2.84
CA ARG A 66 9.70 -10.47 1.69
C ARG A 66 9.40 -9.73 0.40
N THR A 67 8.15 -9.29 0.21
CA THR A 67 7.74 -8.51 -0.98
C THR A 67 8.53 -7.22 -1.07
N ILE A 68 8.67 -6.49 0.04
CA ILE A 68 9.44 -5.24 0.08
C ILE A 68 10.93 -5.50 -0.19
N THR A 69 11.50 -6.56 0.38
CA THR A 69 12.88 -6.97 0.08
C THR A 69 13.08 -7.30 -1.41
N LEU A 70 12.13 -7.98 -2.04
CA LEU A 70 12.22 -8.30 -3.48
C LEU A 70 12.18 -7.03 -4.33
N ILE A 71 11.27 -6.10 -4.02
CA ILE A 71 11.17 -4.82 -4.72
C ILE A 71 12.48 -4.05 -4.61
N SER A 72 13.04 -3.94 -3.40
CA SER A 72 14.28 -3.17 -3.18
C SER A 72 15.49 -3.75 -3.91
N GLN A 73 15.54 -5.08 -4.10
CA GLN A 73 16.64 -5.77 -4.74
C GLN A 73 16.51 -5.88 -6.26
N SER A 74 15.27 -5.94 -6.77
CA SER A 74 15.01 -6.35 -8.16
C SER A 74 14.50 -5.23 -9.06
N ILE A 75 14.02 -4.12 -8.49
CA ILE A 75 13.40 -3.03 -9.25
C ILE A 75 14.18 -1.72 -9.04
N PRO A 76 14.57 -1.02 -10.11
CA PRO A 76 15.13 0.32 -10.01
C PRO A 76 14.12 1.29 -9.39
N LEU A 77 14.32 1.64 -8.12
CA LEU A 77 13.36 2.44 -7.35
C LEU A 77 13.17 3.85 -7.91
N SER A 78 14.22 4.45 -8.47
CA SER A 78 14.22 5.83 -9.01
C SER A 78 13.23 6.08 -10.16
N VAL A 79 12.70 5.01 -10.74
CA VAL A 79 11.71 5.05 -11.83
C VAL A 79 10.39 4.37 -11.46
N LEU A 80 10.30 3.83 -10.24
CA LEU A 80 9.14 3.10 -9.74
C LEU A 80 8.20 4.04 -8.98
N THR A 81 6.95 4.10 -9.43
CA THR A 81 5.82 4.65 -8.66
C THR A 81 5.13 3.53 -7.90
N LEU A 82 5.05 3.63 -6.58
CA LEU A 82 4.36 2.68 -5.73
C LEU A 82 3.04 3.27 -5.23
N VAL A 83 1.96 2.52 -5.34
CA VAL A 83 0.64 2.89 -4.78
C VAL A 83 0.26 1.86 -3.72
N ILE A 84 -0.06 2.31 -2.53
CA ILE A 84 -0.59 1.46 -1.46
C ILE A 84 -2.01 1.90 -1.20
N ASP A 85 -2.94 1.00 -1.47
CA ASP A 85 -4.36 1.21 -1.29
C ASP A 85 -4.82 0.45 -0.05
N LEU A 86 -5.06 1.22 1.01
CA LEU A 86 -5.53 0.83 2.33
C LEU A 86 -7.01 1.22 2.51
N THR A 87 -7.75 1.39 1.40
CA THR A 87 -9.18 1.73 1.44
C THR A 87 -10.10 0.53 1.70
N GLY A 88 -9.52 -0.67 1.89
CA GLY A 88 -10.25 -1.89 2.25
C GLY A 88 -10.99 -1.75 3.57
N ASP A 89 -12.22 -1.24 3.50
CA ASP A 89 -13.17 -1.21 4.60
C ASP A 89 -14.58 -1.15 4.01
N VAL A 90 -15.36 -2.23 4.17
CA VAL A 90 -16.74 -2.29 3.68
C VAL A 90 -17.62 -3.01 4.69
N PHE A 91 -17.72 -2.51 5.93
CA PHE A 91 -18.79 -2.97 6.83
C PHE A 91 -19.49 -1.82 7.56
N PHE A 92 -20.69 -1.53 7.07
CA PHE A 92 -21.71 -0.63 7.61
C PHE A 92 -22.44 -1.24 8.82
N ASN A 93 -21.72 -1.80 9.79
CA ASN A 93 -22.39 -2.19 11.03
C ASN A 93 -22.64 -0.94 11.89
N PRO A 94 -23.87 -0.74 12.40
CA PRO A 94 -24.14 0.32 13.37
C PRO A 94 -23.28 0.07 14.62
N ARG A 95 -22.55 1.10 15.03
CA ARG A 95 -21.56 1.10 16.12
C ARG A 95 -21.83 2.29 17.04
N THR A 96 -21.43 2.20 18.29
CA THR A 96 -21.43 3.37 19.21
C THR A 96 -20.27 4.31 18.87
N PRO A 97 -20.34 5.61 19.24
CA PRO A 97 -19.23 6.55 19.03
C PRO A 97 -17.88 6.05 19.59
N GLU A 98 -17.88 5.41 20.76
CA GLU A 98 -16.66 4.88 21.38
C GLU A 98 -16.05 3.72 20.57
N GLN A 99 -16.89 2.89 19.97
CA GLN A 99 -16.46 1.82 19.05
C GLN A 99 -15.93 2.39 17.73
N ASP A 100 -16.40 3.57 17.33
CA ASP A 100 -15.89 4.27 16.15
C ASP A 100 -14.50 4.88 16.41
N ASP A 101 -14.31 5.56 17.54
CA ASP A 101 -13.02 6.16 17.93
C ASP A 101 -11.93 5.09 18.07
N GLN A 102 -12.23 3.99 18.77
CA GLN A 102 -11.27 2.88 18.93
C GLN A 102 -10.90 2.26 17.58
N ARG A 103 -11.87 2.10 16.68
CA ARG A 103 -11.60 1.56 15.34
C ARG A 103 -10.73 2.51 14.54
N ASP A 104 -10.98 3.81 14.60
CA ASP A 104 -10.20 4.77 13.83
C ASP A 104 -8.75 4.84 14.34
N ALA A 105 -8.54 4.69 15.66
CA ALA A 105 -7.21 4.49 16.25
C ALA A 105 -6.54 3.16 15.81
N ASP A 106 -7.30 2.07 15.78
CA ASP A 106 -6.82 0.75 15.33
C ASP A 106 -6.42 0.81 13.84
N LYS A 107 -7.25 1.42 13.00
CA LYS A 107 -6.96 1.63 11.57
C LYS A 107 -5.71 2.46 11.36
N TRP A 108 -5.56 3.55 12.11
CA TRP A 108 -4.35 4.36 12.04
C TRP A 108 -3.10 3.54 12.38
N THR A 109 -3.17 2.73 13.43
CA THR A 109 -2.10 1.81 13.83
C THR A 109 -1.77 0.79 12.73
N VAL A 110 -2.79 0.22 12.09
CA VAL A 110 -2.62 -0.74 10.99
C VAL A 110 -2.02 -0.08 9.75
N ASN A 111 -2.48 1.13 9.39
CA ASN A 111 -1.92 1.91 8.28
C ASN A 111 -0.43 2.17 8.47
N GLN A 112 -0.04 2.61 9.67
CA GLN A 112 1.37 2.79 10.02
C GLN A 112 2.15 1.48 9.91
N ARG A 113 1.58 0.36 10.37
CA ARG A 113 2.22 -0.97 10.30
C ARG A 113 2.42 -1.44 8.86
N ALA A 114 1.46 -1.17 7.97
CA ALA A 114 1.55 -1.49 6.55
C ALA A 114 2.62 -0.65 5.83
N VAL A 115 2.71 0.63 6.15
CA VAL A 115 3.62 1.58 5.46
C VAL A 115 5.04 1.54 6.02
N ARG A 116 5.23 1.30 7.32
CA ARG A 116 6.56 1.33 7.97
C ARG A 116 7.63 0.49 7.28
N PRO A 117 7.38 -0.73 6.78
CA PRO A 117 8.39 -1.51 6.08
C PRO A 117 8.90 -0.86 4.78
N LEU A 118 8.12 0.05 4.18
CA LEU A 118 8.44 0.74 2.93
C LEU A 118 9.58 1.74 3.08
N VAL A 119 9.98 2.14 4.29
CA VAL A 119 11.17 2.96 4.51
C VAL A 119 12.45 2.33 3.94
N ARG A 120 12.44 1.00 3.74
CA ARG A 120 13.52 0.26 3.06
C ARG A 120 13.57 0.51 1.54
N LEU A 121 12.54 1.13 0.97
CA LEU A 121 12.45 1.51 -0.45
C LEU A 121 12.88 2.97 -0.65
N SER A 122 13.97 3.39 -0.01
CA SER A 122 14.50 4.74 -0.20
C SER A 122 14.86 4.99 -1.66
N GLY A 123 14.47 6.15 -2.20
CA GLY A 123 14.72 6.54 -3.58
C GLY A 123 13.66 6.11 -4.58
N LEU A 124 12.44 5.77 -4.14
CA LEU A 124 11.28 5.65 -5.03
C LEU A 124 11.08 6.92 -5.87
N LYS A 125 10.55 6.77 -7.08
CA LYS A 125 10.14 7.92 -7.89
C LYS A 125 8.99 8.66 -7.23
N ASP A 126 7.94 7.90 -6.91
CA ASP A 126 6.70 8.40 -6.29
C ASP A 126 6.11 7.33 -5.37
N LEU A 127 5.49 7.75 -4.27
CA LEU A 127 4.71 6.90 -3.37
C LEU A 127 3.36 7.56 -3.13
N PHE A 128 2.28 6.83 -3.43
CA PHE A 128 0.92 7.28 -3.17
C PHE A 128 0.26 6.34 -2.16
N ILE A 129 -0.14 6.86 -1.01
CA ILE A 129 -0.86 6.11 0.02
C ILE A 129 -2.32 6.54 0.01
N HIS A 130 -3.25 5.60 -0.12
CA HIS A 130 -4.68 5.86 0.01
C HIS A 130 -5.19 5.14 1.24
N ILE A 131 -5.91 5.85 2.12
CA ILE A 131 -6.55 5.24 3.30
C ILE A 131 -8.07 5.41 3.22
N ALA A 132 -8.80 4.50 3.87
CA ALA A 132 -10.26 4.58 3.97
C ALA A 132 -10.71 5.91 4.60
N TYR A 133 -11.90 6.38 4.21
CA TYR A 133 -12.48 7.60 4.75
C TYR A 133 -12.72 7.47 6.27
N PRO A 134 -12.22 8.41 7.10
CA PRO A 134 -12.84 8.66 8.39
C PRO A 134 -14.30 9.10 8.14
N ARG A 135 -15.26 8.71 9.00
CA ARG A 135 -16.69 8.99 8.76
C ARG A 135 -16.95 10.49 8.50
N GLY A 136 -17.79 10.77 7.50
CA GLY A 136 -18.25 12.12 7.11
C GLY A 136 -17.37 12.79 6.05
N ASP A 137 -18.01 13.37 5.02
CA ASP A 137 -17.35 14.16 3.96
C ASP A 137 -16.49 15.32 4.52
N GLU A 138 -16.79 15.73 5.75
CA GLU A 138 -16.13 16.83 6.46
C GLU A 138 -14.65 16.52 6.82
N ASN A 139 -14.24 15.25 6.81
CA ASN A 139 -12.91 14.81 7.26
C ASN A 139 -11.90 14.50 6.14
N LEU A 140 -12.18 14.96 4.90
CA LEU A 140 -11.25 14.85 3.76
C LEU A 140 -9.86 15.44 4.06
N HIS A 141 -9.81 16.51 4.84
CA HIS A 141 -8.58 17.17 5.24
C HIS A 141 -7.76 16.30 6.21
N ILE A 142 -8.41 15.61 7.15
CA ILE A 142 -7.77 14.67 8.08
C ILE A 142 -7.19 13.49 7.30
N ARG A 143 -7.98 12.90 6.40
CA ARG A 143 -7.51 11.82 5.52
C ARG A 143 -6.28 12.25 4.72
N SER A 144 -6.38 13.38 4.02
CA SER A 144 -5.28 13.89 3.19
C SER A 144 -4.02 14.15 4.01
N HIS A 145 -4.19 14.68 5.23
CA HIS A 145 -3.09 14.89 6.15
C HIS A 145 -2.45 13.57 6.61
N GLN A 146 -3.26 12.58 6.99
CA GLN A 146 -2.77 11.24 7.38
C GLN A 146 -2.06 10.52 6.24
N GLU A 147 -2.61 10.56 5.02
CA GLU A 147 -1.95 10.02 3.83
C GLU A 147 -0.59 10.71 3.61
N GLN A 148 -0.55 12.04 3.71
CA GLN A 148 0.69 12.81 3.58
C GLN A 148 1.72 12.43 4.64
N LEU A 149 1.32 12.25 5.90
CA LEU A 149 2.21 11.83 6.98
C LEU A 149 2.82 10.44 6.69
N LEU A 150 2.01 9.50 6.22
CA LEU A 150 2.47 8.16 5.86
C LEU A 150 3.44 8.18 4.66
N GLU A 151 3.17 9.03 3.67
CA GLU A 151 4.05 9.21 2.51
C GLU A 151 5.39 9.84 2.89
N GLN A 152 5.37 10.91 3.71
CA GLN A 152 6.57 11.60 4.18
C GLN A 152 7.43 10.71 5.09
N MET A 153 6.82 9.80 5.86
CA MET A 153 7.55 8.79 6.63
C MET A 153 8.49 7.95 5.76
N VAL A 154 8.17 7.74 4.48
CA VAL A 154 8.96 6.92 3.54
C VAL A 154 9.80 7.79 2.61
N MET A 155 9.22 8.85 2.06
CA MET A 155 9.81 9.68 1.01
C MET A 155 10.65 10.85 1.56
N GLY A 156 10.56 11.10 2.86
CA GLY A 156 11.21 12.22 3.54
C GLY A 156 10.33 13.47 3.65
N ASP A 157 10.80 14.37 4.52
CA ASP A 157 10.13 15.64 4.79
C ASP A 157 10.01 16.49 3.52
N GLY A 158 8.84 17.13 3.35
CA GLY A 158 8.56 17.96 2.18
C GLY A 158 8.06 17.19 0.96
N TYR A 159 7.99 15.85 1.00
CA TYR A 159 7.28 15.09 -0.03
C TYR A 159 5.79 15.49 -0.06
N ASN A 160 5.27 15.70 -1.27
CA ASN A 160 3.88 16.06 -1.53
C ASN A 160 3.40 15.27 -2.74
N SER A 161 2.56 14.27 -2.51
CA SER A 161 2.05 13.40 -3.57
C SER A 161 1.07 14.08 -4.52
N SER A 162 0.33 15.08 -4.05
CA SER A 162 -0.61 15.85 -4.88
C SER A 162 0.10 16.60 -6.01
N SER A 163 1.26 17.19 -5.74
CA SER A 163 2.08 17.84 -6.79
C SER A 163 2.79 16.85 -7.73
N ARG A 164 2.77 15.56 -7.39
CA ARG A 164 3.34 14.45 -8.16
C ARG A 164 2.28 13.69 -8.98
N GLY A 165 1.03 14.15 -8.99
CA GLY A 165 -0.04 13.57 -9.78
C GLY A 165 -0.81 12.44 -9.10
N LYS A 166 -0.78 12.36 -7.77
CA LYS A 166 -1.71 11.52 -7.03
C LYS A 166 -3.14 11.90 -7.37
N THR A 167 -3.96 10.90 -7.70
CA THR A 167 -5.39 11.08 -7.97
C THR A 167 -6.16 10.56 -6.77
N PRO A 168 -7.15 11.31 -6.24
CA PRO A 168 -8.00 10.81 -5.17
C PRO A 168 -8.72 9.53 -5.64
N LEU A 169 -8.72 8.50 -4.81
CA LEU A 169 -9.67 7.40 -4.95
C LEU A 169 -11.02 7.92 -4.44
N ILE A 170 -11.99 8.01 -5.36
CA ILE A 170 -13.40 8.35 -5.14
C ILE A 170 -14.15 7.06 -4.80
#